data_AF-A0A5K1G2F4-F1
#
_entry.id   AF-A0A5K1G2F4-F1
#
_cell.length_a   1.000
_cell.length_b   1.000
_cell.length_c   1.000
_cell.angle_alpha   90.00
_cell.angle_beta   90.00
_cell.angle_gamma   90.00
#
_symmetry.space_group_name_H-M   'P 1'
#
loop_
_entity.id
_entity.type
_entity.pdbx_description
1 polymer ?
#
loop_
_entity_poly.entity_id
_entity_poly.type
_entity_poly.pdbx_seq_one_letter_code
_entity_poly.pdbx_strand_id
1 'polypeptide(L)'
;MSQWYATFGFIGDIRVGPLFNIICNSNLATGLIDMYMKCGSITHARVLFNSVSSRKDLLSWTSMFAGLPLHGLGREAVDLFLNMLDIAIKPDRMTLIGVLNVCSHSGFVDQGRQFFHGMHQLWGIVPTLEHYGCIVDLLGRAGFADEAVNIAKCIS
;
A
#
# COMPACT_ATOMS: atom_id res chain seq x y z
N MET A 1 7.67 41.69 29.47
CA MET A 1 7.43 41.35 28.05
C MET A 1 8.54 40.41 27.60
N SER A 2 8.31 39.10 27.69
CA SER A 2 9.26 38.05 27.31
C SER A 2 8.84 37.43 25.97
N GLN A 3 9.71 37.53 24.97
CA GLN A 3 9.52 37.03 23.59
C GLN A 3 9.67 35.51 23.47
N TRP A 4 8.95 34.72 24.27
CA TRP A 4 9.06 33.25 24.24
C TRP A 4 7.74 32.50 24.02
N TYR A 5 6.63 33.18 23.72
CA TYR A 5 5.29 32.54 23.60
C TYR A 5 4.86 32.10 22.19
N ALA A 6 5.73 32.13 21.18
CA ALA A 6 5.35 31.75 19.82
C ALA A 6 6.31 30.71 19.23
N THR A 7 6.10 29.41 19.54
CA THR A 7 6.33 28.24 18.63
C THR A 7 6.27 26.85 19.27
N PHE A 8 5.93 26.64 20.55
CA PHE A 8 5.89 25.28 21.12
C PHE A 8 4.57 24.98 21.83
N GLY A 9 3.71 24.22 21.15
CA GLY A 9 2.56 23.56 21.76
C GLY A 9 3.00 22.28 22.47
N PHE A 10 2.78 22.20 23.78
CA PHE A 10 3.10 21.03 24.61
C PHE A 10 1.86 20.15 24.83
N ILE A 11 2.06 18.83 24.74
CA ILE A 11 1.29 17.83 25.49
C ILE A 11 2.33 16.98 26.24
N GLY A 12 2.54 17.26 27.53
CA GLY A 12 3.40 16.47 28.44
C GLY A 12 4.92 16.56 28.23
N ASP A 13 5.65 15.65 28.90
CA ASP A 13 7.13 15.59 29.05
C ASP A 13 7.88 14.94 27.85
N ILE A 14 7.33 15.00 26.64
CA ILE A 14 8.00 14.47 25.44
C ILE A 14 8.34 15.65 24.52
N ARG A 15 9.63 15.83 24.19
CA ARG A 15 10.07 16.81 23.18
C ARG A 15 9.44 16.49 21.82
N VAL A 16 8.38 17.21 21.45
CA VAL A 16 7.79 17.21 20.10
C VAL A 16 8.66 18.08 19.17
N GLY A 17 9.76 17.50 18.69
CA GLY A 17 10.71 18.15 17.79
C GLY A 17 10.42 17.91 16.28
N PRO A 18 11.45 17.94 15.39
CA PRO A 18 11.35 17.79 13.93
C PRO A 18 10.55 16.58 13.44
N LEU A 19 10.42 15.54 14.27
CA LEU A 19 9.63 14.35 14.01
C LEU A 19 8.13 14.66 13.83
N PHE A 20 7.58 15.65 14.55
CA PHE A 20 6.18 16.09 14.36
C PHE A 20 5.95 16.67 12.96
N ASN A 21 6.89 17.47 12.45
CA ASN A 21 6.80 18.03 11.10
C ASN A 21 6.94 16.97 10.00
N ILE A 22 7.74 15.92 10.22
CA ILE A 22 7.84 14.78 9.29
C ILE A 22 6.54 13.98 9.29
N ILE A 23 5.94 13.75 10.47
CA ILE A 23 4.65 13.06 10.62
C ILE A 23 3.51 13.80 9.92
N CYS A 24 3.56 15.14 9.88
CA CYS A 24 2.57 15.98 9.20
C CYS A 24 2.78 16.10 7.68
N ASN A 25 3.98 15.80 7.15
CA ASN A 25 4.26 15.87 5.71
C ASN A 25 4.25 14.48 5.09
N SER A 26 3.12 14.10 4.51
CA SER A 26 2.86 12.77 3.97
C SER A 26 3.84 12.35 2.87
N ASN A 27 4.35 13.28 2.06
CA ASN A 27 5.34 12.98 1.02
C ASN A 27 6.71 12.64 1.61
N LEU A 28 7.17 13.39 2.62
CA LEU A 28 8.42 13.08 3.32
C LEU A 28 8.32 11.76 4.07
N ALA A 29 7.19 11.50 4.74
CA ALA A 29 6.95 10.24 5.42
C ALA A 29 6.95 9.06 4.43
N THR A 30 6.29 9.20 3.28
CA THR A 30 6.26 8.18 2.22
C THR A 30 7.67 7.87 1.71
N GLY A 31 8.49 8.89 1.43
CA GLY A 31 9.88 8.69 0.98
C GLY A 31 10.75 7.99 2.03
N LEU A 32 10.55 8.30 3.31
CA LEU A 32 11.24 7.62 4.40
C LEU A 32 10.77 6.17 4.60
N ILE A 33 9.46 5.89 4.45
CA ILE A 33 8.93 4.53 4.43
C ILE A 33 9.60 3.73 3.32
N ASP A 34 9.62 4.25 2.09
CA ASP A 34 10.27 3.60 0.94
C ASP A 34 11.77 3.34 1.19
N MET A 35 12.49 4.32 1.75
CA MET A 35 13.91 4.15 2.13
C MET A 35 14.10 3.04 3.16
N TYR A 36 13.33 3.05 4.26
CA TYR A 36 13.42 2.02 5.29
C TYR A 36 13.09 0.63 4.76
N MET A 37 12.10 0.51 3.87
CA MET A 37 11.78 -0.75 3.20
C MET A 37 12.93 -1.22 2.32
N LYS A 38 13.53 -0.35 1.51
CA LYS A 38 14.70 -0.70 0.66
C LYS A 38 15.93 -1.08 1.46
N CYS A 39 16.11 -0.51 2.65
CA CYS A 39 17.19 -0.87 3.58
C CYS A 39 16.91 -2.13 4.42
N GLY A 40 15.76 -2.81 4.21
CA GLY A 40 15.39 -4.00 4.98
C GLY A 40 14.89 -3.72 6.40
N SER A 41 14.74 -2.45 6.76
CA SER A 41 14.30 -2.03 8.09
C SER A 41 12.78 -1.88 8.15
N ILE A 42 12.07 -3.00 8.01
CA ILE A 42 10.59 -3.08 8.01
C ILE A 42 10.00 -2.51 9.31
N THR A 43 10.65 -2.74 10.45
CA THR A 43 10.18 -2.24 11.75
C THR A 43 10.06 -0.71 11.77
N HIS A 44 11.09 0.00 11.29
CA HIS A 44 11.06 1.46 11.25
C HIS A 44 10.07 1.99 10.21
N ALA A 45 9.95 1.33 9.04
CA ALA A 45 8.94 1.66 8.05
C ALA A 45 7.53 1.56 8.65
N ARG A 46 7.25 0.51 9.44
CA ARG A 46 5.95 0.28 10.08
C ARG A 46 5.67 1.28 11.20
N VAL A 47 6.67 1.62 12.03
CA VAL A 47 6.53 2.67 13.05
C VAL A 47 6.18 3.99 12.36
N LEU A 48 6.88 4.35 11.29
CA LEU A 48 6.62 5.59 10.57
C LEU A 48 5.23 5.56 9.93
N PHE A 49 4.88 4.49 9.22
CA PHE A 49 3.55 4.30 8.63
C PHE A 49 2.42 4.45 9.66
N ASN A 50 2.57 3.87 10.85
CA ASN A 50 1.59 3.99 11.93
C ASN A 50 1.55 5.38 12.56
N SER A 51 2.66 6.12 12.51
CA SER A 51 2.77 7.48 13.07
C SER A 51 2.18 8.55 12.15
N VAL A 52 2.13 8.33 10.83
CA VAL A 52 1.46 9.25 9.90
C VAL A 52 -0.03 9.34 10.27
N SER A 53 -0.51 10.58 10.45
CA SER A 53 -1.83 10.93 10.99
C SER A 53 -3.03 10.27 10.28
N SER A 54 -4.24 10.45 10.83
CA SER A 54 -5.50 9.75 10.49
C SER A 54 -5.90 9.74 9.01
N ARG A 55 -5.35 10.63 8.18
CA ARG A 55 -5.30 10.44 6.72
C ARG A 55 -3.92 9.87 6.34
N LYS A 56 -3.78 8.56 6.41
CA LYS A 56 -2.71 7.89 5.68
C LYS A 56 -2.98 8.12 4.20
N ASP A 57 -2.14 8.91 3.55
CA ASP A 57 -2.26 9.13 2.10
C ASP A 57 -2.07 7.80 1.36
N LEU A 58 -2.80 7.62 0.26
CA LEU A 58 -2.72 6.42 -0.59
C LEU A 58 -1.28 6.06 -0.95
N LEU A 59 -0.42 7.08 -1.12
CA LEU A 59 1.00 6.90 -1.37
C LEU A 59 1.72 6.09 -0.28
N SER A 60 1.42 6.32 1.01
CA SER A 60 2.03 5.59 2.12
C SER A 60 1.66 4.11 2.12
N TRP A 61 0.42 3.77 1.74
CA TRP A 61 -0.02 2.39 1.55
C TRP A 61 0.71 1.75 0.37
N THR A 62 0.79 2.45 -0.77
CA THR A 62 1.49 1.92 -1.96
C THR A 62 2.97 1.66 -1.68
N SER A 63 3.65 2.48 -0.89
CA SER A 63 5.05 2.22 -0.48
C SER A 63 5.19 0.97 0.38
N MET A 64 4.24 0.72 1.29
CA MET A 64 4.22 -0.53 2.06
C MET A 64 3.96 -1.74 1.17
N PHE A 65 2.99 -1.67 0.25
CA PHE A 65 2.68 -2.76 -0.68
C PHE A 65 3.81 -3.08 -1.65
N ALA A 66 4.57 -2.08 -2.09
CA ALA A 66 5.75 -2.30 -2.93
C ALA A 66 6.90 -2.94 -2.15
N GLY A 67 7.09 -2.57 -0.87
CA GLY A 67 8.22 -3.02 -0.08
C GLY A 67 8.05 -4.40 0.58
N LEU A 68 6.86 -4.70 1.12
CA LEU A 68 6.63 -5.91 1.94
C LEU A 68 6.90 -7.22 1.17
N PRO A 69 6.46 -7.39 -0.10
CA PRO A 69 6.74 -8.59 -0.88
C PRO A 69 8.23 -8.83 -1.13
N LEU A 70 9.03 -7.77 -1.23
CA LEU A 70 10.49 -7.89 -1.45
C LEU A 70 11.21 -8.55 -0.27
N HIS A 71 10.57 -8.57 0.90
CA HIS A 71 11.07 -9.21 2.12
C HIS A 71 10.34 -10.52 2.45
N GLY A 72 9.62 -11.10 1.49
CA GLY A 72 8.83 -12.32 1.71
C GLY A 72 7.58 -12.12 2.56
N LEU A 73 7.19 -10.88 2.85
CA LEU A 73 6.05 -10.53 3.69
C LEU A 73 4.77 -10.28 2.87
N GLY A 74 4.57 -11.08 1.82
CA GLY A 74 3.40 -10.96 0.94
C GLY A 74 2.07 -11.06 1.70
N ARG A 75 1.97 -11.96 2.69
CA ARG A 75 0.76 -12.11 3.51
C ARG A 75 0.47 -10.83 4.30
N GLU A 76 1.49 -10.24 4.94
CA GLU A 76 1.33 -8.99 5.67
C GLU A 76 0.88 -7.85 4.74
N ALA A 77 1.33 -7.83 3.48
CA ALA A 77 0.88 -6.85 2.50
C ALA A 77 -0.60 -7.00 2.14
N VAL A 78 -1.09 -8.24 1.99
CA VAL A 78 -2.53 -8.52 1.78
C VAL A 78 -3.33 -8.14 3.02
N ASP A 79 -2.89 -8.51 4.21
CA ASP A 79 -3.58 -8.19 5.47
C ASP A 79 -3.63 -6.66 5.69
N LEU A 80 -2.57 -5.95 5.29
CA LEU A 80 -2.53 -4.49 5.30
C LEU A 80 -3.56 -3.89 4.33
N PHE A 81 -3.73 -4.47 3.13
CA PHE A 81 -4.78 -4.04 2.20
C PHE A 81 -6.18 -4.30 2.76
N LEU A 82 -6.42 -5.46 3.37
CA LEU A 82 -7.70 -5.75 4.03
C LEU A 82 -7.98 -4.75 5.17
N ASN A 83 -6.96 -4.41 5.97
CA ASN A 83 -7.09 -3.40 7.01
C ASN A 83 -7.48 -2.02 6.44
N MET A 84 -6.92 -1.62 5.30
CA MET A 84 -7.31 -0.39 4.58
C MET A 84 -8.80 -0.40 4.24
N LEU A 85 -9.32 -1.53 3.78
CA LEU A 85 -10.75 -1.70 3.46
C LEU A 85 -11.62 -1.66 4.72
N ASP A 86 -11.19 -2.30 5.82
CA ASP A 86 -11.93 -2.35 7.10
C ASP A 86 -12.12 -0.96 7.71
N ILE A 87 -11.16 -0.06 7.53
CA ILE A 87 -11.26 1.34 7.96
C ILE A 87 -11.94 2.24 6.90
N ALA A 88 -12.65 1.64 5.95
CA ALA A 88 -13.42 2.28 4.89
C ALA A 88 -12.61 3.21 3.97
N ILE A 89 -11.29 3.01 3.85
CA ILE A 89 -10.49 3.71 2.84
C ILE A 89 -10.67 2.99 1.51
N LYS A 90 -11.26 3.68 0.55
CA LYS A 90 -11.45 3.15 -0.80
C LYS A 90 -10.11 3.04 -1.53
N PRO A 91 -9.78 1.87 -2.11
CA PRO A 91 -8.58 1.73 -2.91
C PRO A 91 -8.73 2.51 -4.22
N ASP A 92 -7.61 3.01 -4.73
CA ASP A 92 -7.52 3.58 -6.08
C ASP A 92 -6.86 2.60 -7.06
N ARG A 93 -6.68 3.05 -8.31
CA ARG A 93 -6.01 2.26 -9.36
C ARG A 93 -4.60 1.81 -8.95
N MET A 94 -3.81 2.70 -8.35
CA MET A 94 -2.43 2.39 -7.97
C MET A 94 -2.38 1.38 -6.82
N THR A 95 -3.28 1.52 -5.86
CA THR A 95 -3.44 0.60 -4.73
C THR A 95 -3.76 -0.80 -5.22
N LEU A 96 -4.66 -0.92 -6.19
CA LEU A 96 -5.07 -2.21 -6.77
C LEU A 96 -3.96 -2.87 -7.59
N ILE A 97 -3.19 -2.10 -8.37
CA ILE A 97 -1.98 -2.62 -9.03
C ILE A 97 -0.99 -3.14 -7.99
N GLY A 98 -0.76 -2.39 -6.91
CA GLY A 98 0.12 -2.79 -5.81
C GLY A 98 -0.27 -4.13 -5.20
N VAL A 99 -1.53 -4.28 -4.77
CA VAL A 99 -1.99 -5.52 -4.13
C VAL A 99 -2.10 -6.70 -5.12
N LEU A 100 -2.43 -6.46 -6.39
CA LEU A 100 -2.42 -7.52 -7.40
C LEU A 100 -1.00 -8.02 -7.68
N ASN A 101 0.00 -7.13 -7.70
CA ASN A 101 1.40 -7.52 -7.79
C ASN A 101 1.84 -8.33 -6.56
N VAL A 102 1.46 -7.91 -5.35
CA VAL A 102 1.67 -8.69 -4.12
C VAL A 102 1.12 -10.10 -4.30
N CYS A 103 -0.12 -10.22 -4.77
CA CYS A 103 -0.76 -11.52 -4.99
C CYS A 103 0.00 -12.35 -6.01
N SER A 104 0.39 -11.76 -7.15
CA SER A 104 1.17 -12.44 -8.19
C SER A 104 2.47 -13.03 -7.67
N HIS A 105 3.29 -12.21 -7.01
CA HIS A 105 4.60 -12.63 -6.51
C HIS A 105 4.51 -13.62 -5.33
N SER A 106 3.41 -13.57 -4.58
CA SER A 106 3.22 -14.41 -3.38
C SER A 106 2.33 -15.63 -3.63
N GLY A 107 1.81 -15.82 -4.86
CA GLY A 107 0.94 -16.93 -5.21
C GLY A 107 -0.47 -16.88 -4.58
N PHE A 108 -0.96 -15.69 -4.18
CA PHE A 108 -2.29 -15.54 -3.60
C PHE A 108 -3.38 -15.43 -4.68
N VAL A 109 -3.62 -16.54 -5.38
CA VAL A 109 -4.53 -16.64 -6.52
C VAL A 109 -5.96 -16.19 -6.16
N ASP A 110 -6.51 -16.72 -5.07
CA ASP A 110 -7.90 -16.46 -4.69
C ASP A 110 -8.11 -14.99 -4.31
N GLN A 111 -7.17 -14.42 -3.54
CA GLN A 111 -7.21 -12.99 -3.20
C GLN A 111 -7.04 -12.12 -4.45
N GLY A 112 -6.10 -12.46 -5.34
CA GLY A 112 -5.90 -11.73 -6.59
C GLY A 112 -7.16 -11.72 -7.46
N ARG A 113 -7.86 -12.86 -7.60
CA ARG A 113 -9.16 -12.92 -8.28
C ARG A 113 -10.18 -12.04 -7.58
N GLN A 114 -10.34 -12.15 -6.26
CA GLN A 114 -11.32 -11.35 -5.50
C GLN A 114 -11.08 -9.85 -5.68
N PHE A 115 -9.82 -9.40 -5.55
CA PHE A 115 -9.47 -7.99 -5.71
C PHE A 115 -9.72 -7.51 -7.14
N PHE A 116 -9.37 -8.31 -8.15
CA PHE A 116 -9.60 -7.96 -9.55
C PHE A 116 -11.10 -7.83 -9.89
N HIS A 117 -11.94 -8.78 -9.44
CA HIS A 117 -13.39 -8.71 -9.65
C HIS A 117 -14.02 -7.55 -8.86
N GLY A 118 -13.52 -7.30 -7.65
CA GLY A 118 -13.94 -6.21 -6.78
C GLY A 118 -13.72 -4.82 -7.38
N MET A 119 -12.76 -4.68 -8.32
CA MET A 119 -12.49 -3.41 -9.02
C MET A 119 -13.76 -2.79 -9.58
N HIS A 120 -14.48 -3.53 -10.42
CA HIS A 120 -15.71 -3.04 -11.03
C HIS A 120 -16.89 -3.10 -10.05
N GLN A 121 -17.05 -4.23 -9.34
CA GLN A 121 -18.25 -4.54 -8.56
C GLN A 121 -18.37 -3.73 -7.26
N LEU A 122 -17.25 -3.47 -6.59
CA LEU A 122 -17.22 -2.84 -5.27
C LEU A 122 -16.72 -1.40 -5.33
N TRP A 123 -15.71 -1.14 -6.18
CA TRP A 123 -15.04 0.15 -6.22
C TRP A 123 -15.35 0.99 -7.45
N GLY A 124 -16.06 0.46 -8.45
CA GLY A 124 -16.38 1.19 -9.69
C GLY A 124 -15.15 1.61 -10.49
N ILE A 125 -14.05 0.87 -10.35
CA ILE A 125 -12.78 1.09 -11.03
C ILE A 125 -12.72 0.18 -12.25
N VAL A 126 -12.55 0.78 -13.42
CA VAL A 126 -12.33 0.05 -14.68
C VAL A 126 -10.88 -0.45 -14.72
N PRO A 127 -10.65 -1.77 -14.88
CA PRO A 127 -9.30 -2.31 -15.03
C PRO A 127 -8.57 -1.72 -16.24
N THR A 128 -7.30 -1.37 -16.03
CA THR A 128 -6.38 -0.92 -17.10
C THR A 128 -5.46 -2.08 -17.52
N LEU A 129 -4.68 -1.89 -18.59
CA LEU A 129 -3.69 -2.86 -19.06
C LEU A 129 -2.75 -3.36 -17.95
N GLU A 130 -2.37 -2.48 -17.02
CA GLU A 130 -1.51 -2.84 -15.88
C GLU A 130 -2.21 -3.84 -14.93
N HIS A 131 -3.49 -3.64 -14.63
CA HIS A 131 -4.25 -4.56 -13.79
C HIS A 131 -4.44 -5.92 -14.47
N TYR A 132 -4.73 -5.91 -15.77
CA TYR A 132 -4.78 -7.14 -16.58
C TYR A 132 -3.44 -7.87 -16.62
N GLY A 133 -2.33 -7.12 -16.73
CA GLY A 133 -0.98 -7.67 -16.67
C GLY A 133 -0.72 -8.39 -15.35
N CYS A 134 -1.09 -7.79 -14.21
CA CYS A 134 -0.92 -8.41 -12.89
C CYS A 134 -1.71 -9.71 -12.74
N ILE A 135 -2.99 -9.75 -13.17
CA ILE A 135 -3.83 -10.95 -13.02
C ILE A 135 -3.39 -12.07 -13.99
N VAL A 136 -2.95 -11.73 -15.21
CA VAL A 136 -2.39 -12.69 -16.16
C VAL A 136 -1.08 -13.28 -15.65
N ASP A 137 -0.18 -12.47 -15.10
CA ASP A 137 1.07 -12.93 -14.48
C ASP A 137 0.79 -13.87 -13.29
N LEU A 138 -0.15 -13.50 -12.41
CA LEU A 138 -0.57 -14.32 -11.26
C LEU A 138 -1.10 -15.69 -11.71
N LEU A 139 -2.06 -15.71 -12.65
CA LEU A 139 -2.66 -16.95 -13.13
C LEU A 139 -1.65 -17.81 -13.88
N GLY A 140 -0.79 -17.21 -14.70
CA GLY A 140 0.27 -17.89 -15.42
C GLY A 140 1.25 -18.59 -14.47
N ARG A 141 1.74 -17.88 -13.45
CA ARG A 141 2.64 -18.45 -12.42
C ARG A 141 2.00 -19.57 -11.61
N ALA A 142 0.69 -19.48 -11.36
CA ALA A 142 -0.06 -20.48 -10.61
C ALA A 142 -0.54 -21.68 -11.45
N GLY A 143 -0.25 -21.70 -12.76
CA GLY A 143 -0.60 -22.81 -13.65
C GLY A 143 -2.02 -22.75 -14.25
N PHE A 144 -2.75 -21.65 -14.06
CA PHE A 144 -4.08 -21.44 -14.65
C PHE A 144 -3.98 -20.82 -16.05
N ALA A 145 -3.27 -21.50 -16.96
CA ALA A 145 -2.92 -20.99 -18.28
C ALA A 145 -4.15 -20.64 -19.16
N ASP A 146 -5.17 -21.50 -19.17
CA ASP A 146 -6.38 -21.27 -19.97
C ASP A 146 -7.13 -20.00 -19.52
N GLU A 147 -7.22 -19.79 -18.21
CA GLU A 147 -7.84 -18.59 -17.64
C GLU A 147 -7.01 -17.34 -17.95
N ALA A 148 -5.69 -17.41 -17.81
CA ALA A 148 -4.79 -16.32 -18.16
C ALA A 148 -4.93 -15.90 -19.63
N VAL A 149 -5.02 -16.86 -20.54
CA VAL A 149 -5.23 -16.60 -21.98
C VAL A 149 -6.60 -16.00 -22.25
N ASN A 150 -7.65 -16.48 -21.57
CA ASN A 150 -8.99 -15.92 -21.72
C ASN A 150 -9.05 -14.46 -21.24
N ILE A 151 -8.40 -14.13 -20.12
CA ILE A 151 -8.29 -12.75 -19.66
C ILE A 151 -7.46 -11.91 -20.63
N ALA A 152 -6.36 -12.44 -21.17
CA ALA A 152 -5.53 -11.71 -22.13
C ALA A 152 -6.28 -11.33 -23.41
N LYS A 153 -7.23 -12.16 -23.85
CA LYS A 153 -8.13 -11.84 -24.99
C LYS A 153 -9.10 -10.70 -24.70
N CYS A 154 -9.41 -10.41 -23.43
CA CYS A 154 -10.24 -9.24 -23.08
C CYS A 154 -9.50 -7.90 -23.27
N ILE A 155 -8.18 -7.95 -23.49
CA ILE A 155 -7.32 -6.77 -23.67
C ILE A 155 -7.26 -6.34 -25.15
N SER A 156 -7.51 -7.27 -26.08
CA SER A 156 -7.38 -7.07 -27.54
C SER A 156 -8.61 -6.47 -28.21
#